data_AF-A0A0Q6CB85-F1
#
_entry.id   AF-A0A0Q6CB85-F1
#
_cell.length_a   1.000
_cell.length_b   1.000
_cell.length_c   1.000
_cell.angle_alpha   90.00
_cell.angle_beta   90.00
_cell.angle_gamma   90.00
#
_symmetry.space_group_name_H-M   'P 1'
#
loop_
_entity.id
_entity.type
_entity.pdbx_description
1 polymer ?
#
loop_
_entity_poly.entity_id
_entity_poly.type
_entity_poly.pdbx_seq_one_letter_code
_entity_poly.pdbx_strand_id
1 'polypeptide(L)'
;MRLRMTISDAGTSRLFLLVLVTLVLALGLAGCATRPGAIALVPVGKSVPGARLVTLYLATDRERLEAADGVGAATYGSGRGRDLAYAEVTISVPPGHEPGRIEWSEREPGPEKSFATLRRTRLTEREFRRRVAARARAGSGEAAVFVHGFNYSLQEGLFRLAQLSADSKVENVPVLFAWPSEAAVAGYVADRDAVTFSRDHLVRVLSDLSQEPSVRKVTLVGHSMGGWLVMESLRQMKLLGRDRALDRLDVVLAAPDIDVDVFRTQIATVGPMKRPMMILVSKDDRALAVSSRLAGGRPRIGAADVEDPCVLEAARENDLRVVDISTLDASDRLNHDRFVSFAGVYAASDEAGGGEAGGGGANELRQAGAYVFNAAGAAIASPFTLVGGALAGR
;
A
#
# COMPACT_ATOMS: atom_id res chain seq x y z
N MET A 1 -6.88 -16.83 -77.31
CA MET A 1 -7.12 -15.63 -76.46
C MET A 1 -7.68 -16.11 -75.12
N ARG A 2 -6.84 -16.31 -74.10
CA ARG A 2 -7.24 -16.67 -72.72
C ARG A 2 -6.72 -15.57 -71.80
N LEU A 3 -7.63 -14.77 -71.22
CA LEU A 3 -7.31 -13.77 -70.20
C LEU A 3 -7.29 -14.49 -68.84
N ARG A 4 -6.12 -14.52 -68.18
CA ARG A 4 -6.00 -14.92 -66.77
C ARG A 4 -6.15 -13.65 -65.93
N MET A 5 -7.24 -13.55 -65.20
CA MET A 5 -7.52 -12.45 -64.26
C MET A 5 -6.92 -12.85 -62.91
N THR A 6 -5.79 -12.25 -62.54
CA THR A 6 -5.21 -12.36 -61.19
C THR A 6 -5.92 -11.37 -60.26
N ILE A 7 -6.81 -11.86 -59.42
CA ILE A 7 -7.39 -11.08 -58.32
C ILE A 7 -6.34 -10.99 -57.22
N SER A 8 -6.01 -9.76 -56.82
CA SER A 8 -5.01 -9.43 -55.81
C SER A 8 -5.46 -9.88 -54.41
N ASP A 9 -4.76 -10.87 -53.85
CA ASP A 9 -5.00 -11.48 -52.53
C ASP A 9 -4.49 -10.62 -51.35
N ALA A 10 -3.97 -9.42 -51.63
CA ALA A 10 -3.35 -8.55 -50.62
C ALA A 10 -4.36 -7.73 -49.80
N GLY A 11 -5.57 -7.50 -50.33
CA GLY A 11 -6.60 -6.68 -49.67
C GLY A 11 -7.34 -7.41 -48.54
N THR A 12 -7.58 -8.72 -48.72
CA THR A 12 -8.29 -9.60 -47.78
C THR A 12 -7.48 -9.83 -46.50
N SER A 13 -6.16 -10.02 -46.62
CA SER A 13 -5.26 -10.23 -45.47
C SER A 13 -5.13 -8.98 -44.58
N ARG A 14 -5.06 -7.77 -45.17
CA ARG A 14 -5.01 -6.51 -44.40
C ARG A 14 -6.32 -6.22 -43.68
N LEU A 15 -7.46 -6.49 -44.31
CA LEU A 15 -8.77 -6.33 -43.69
C LEU A 15 -8.97 -7.32 -42.54
N PHE A 16 -8.54 -8.57 -42.71
CA PHE A 16 -8.60 -9.59 -41.67
C PHE A 16 -7.71 -9.25 -40.45
N LEU A 17 -6.51 -8.73 -40.69
CA LEU A 17 -5.61 -8.27 -39.62
C LEU A 17 -6.20 -7.06 -38.87
N LEU A 18 -6.80 -6.10 -39.58
CA LEU A 18 -7.46 -4.95 -38.97
C LEU A 18 -8.67 -5.36 -38.12
N VAL A 19 -9.50 -6.28 -38.62
CA VAL A 19 -10.65 -6.83 -37.87
C VAL A 19 -10.16 -7.57 -36.64
N LEU A 20 -9.11 -8.40 -36.75
CA LEU A 20 -8.55 -9.14 -35.61
C LEU A 20 -7.95 -8.19 -34.56
N VAL A 21 -7.19 -7.17 -34.96
CA VAL A 21 -6.63 -6.15 -34.05
C VAL A 21 -7.76 -5.37 -33.37
N THR A 22 -8.80 -5.00 -34.11
CA THR A 22 -9.97 -4.30 -33.55
C THR A 22 -10.75 -5.19 -32.60
N LEU A 23 -10.90 -6.49 -32.90
CA LEU A 23 -11.57 -7.46 -32.02
C LEU A 23 -10.77 -7.71 -30.74
N VAL A 24 -9.44 -7.79 -30.83
CA VAL A 24 -8.53 -7.94 -29.68
C VAL A 24 -8.52 -6.67 -28.82
N LEU A 25 -8.54 -5.48 -29.43
CA LEU A 25 -8.71 -4.21 -28.72
C LEU A 25 -10.09 -4.09 -28.05
N ALA A 26 -11.15 -4.52 -28.73
CA ALA A 26 -12.52 -4.52 -28.19
C ALA A 26 -12.70 -5.55 -27.06
N LEU A 27 -12.09 -6.73 -27.16
CA LEU A 27 -12.05 -7.74 -26.09
C LEU A 27 -11.16 -7.29 -24.91
N GLY A 28 -10.13 -6.47 -25.17
CA GLY A 28 -9.32 -5.84 -24.12
C GLY A 28 -10.05 -4.74 -23.33
N LEU A 29 -11.08 -4.11 -23.92
CA LEU A 29 -11.92 -3.10 -23.27
C LEU A 29 -13.07 -3.68 -22.44
N ALA A 30 -13.42 -4.97 -22.64
CA ALA A 30 -14.48 -5.65 -21.89
C ALA A 30 -14.01 -6.22 -20.53
N GLY A 31 -12.70 -6.16 -20.25
CA GLY A 31 -12.11 -6.55 -18.98
C GLY A 31 -11.91 -5.37 -18.03
N CYS A 32 -12.89 -4.49 -17.88
CA CYS A 32 -12.87 -3.51 -16.80
C CYS A 32 -13.01 -4.26 -15.47
N ALA A 33 -11.91 -4.45 -14.75
CA ALA A 33 -11.99 -4.73 -13.33
C ALA A 33 -12.81 -3.59 -12.72
N THR A 34 -14.00 -3.92 -12.20
CA THR A 34 -14.91 -2.91 -11.70
C THR A 34 -14.40 -2.40 -10.35
N ARG A 35 -14.43 -1.09 -10.17
CA ARG A 35 -13.86 -0.38 -9.02
C ARG A 35 -14.98 0.25 -8.21
N PRO A 36 -14.84 0.39 -6.88
CA PRO A 36 -15.89 0.97 -6.06
C PRO A 36 -16.10 2.45 -6.44
N GLY A 37 -17.32 2.77 -6.90
CA GLY A 37 -17.71 4.15 -7.24
C GLY A 37 -18.00 5.00 -6.00
N ALA A 38 -18.36 6.28 -6.22
CA ALA A 38 -18.67 7.21 -5.13
C ALA A 38 -19.76 6.70 -4.16
N ILE A 39 -20.72 5.92 -4.68
CA ILE A 39 -21.80 5.28 -3.92
C ILE A 39 -21.27 4.37 -2.79
N ALA A 40 -20.06 3.82 -2.90
CA ALA A 40 -19.46 2.93 -1.91
C ALA A 40 -19.25 3.60 -0.53
N LEU A 41 -19.17 4.95 -0.49
CA LEU A 41 -19.01 5.71 0.76
C LEU A 41 -20.30 6.36 1.25
N VAL A 42 -21.43 6.11 0.59
CA VAL A 42 -22.75 6.53 1.10
C VAL A 42 -23.14 5.58 2.23
N PRO A 43 -23.42 6.10 3.44
CA PRO A 43 -23.76 5.24 4.57
C PRO A 43 -25.07 4.45 4.36
N VAL A 44 -25.01 3.12 4.48
CA VAL A 44 -26.19 2.22 4.37
C VAL A 44 -26.92 2.02 5.71
N GLY A 45 -26.42 2.63 6.79
CA GLY A 45 -27.12 2.82 8.06
C GLY A 45 -27.22 1.60 9.00
N LYS A 46 -27.24 0.36 8.51
CA LYS A 46 -27.30 -0.85 9.34
C LYS A 46 -26.29 -1.90 8.89
N SER A 47 -25.71 -2.60 9.87
CA SER A 47 -24.94 -3.82 9.63
C SER A 47 -25.84 -5.05 9.66
N VAL A 48 -25.27 -6.22 9.39
CA VAL A 48 -25.95 -7.53 9.42
C VAL A 48 -25.29 -8.44 10.47
N PRO A 49 -26.02 -9.43 11.02
CA PRO A 49 -25.42 -10.43 11.90
C PRO A 49 -24.22 -11.13 11.27
N GLY A 50 -23.15 -11.32 12.04
CA GLY A 50 -21.92 -11.97 11.57
C GLY A 50 -20.97 -11.05 10.79
N ALA A 51 -21.36 -9.81 10.46
CA ALA A 51 -20.44 -8.86 9.84
C ALA A 51 -19.44 -8.32 10.87
N ARG A 52 -18.19 -8.10 10.44
CA ARG A 52 -17.16 -7.48 11.26
C ARG A 52 -17.17 -5.97 11.05
N LEU A 53 -17.16 -5.22 12.15
CA LEU A 53 -17.12 -3.75 12.10
C LEU A 53 -15.70 -3.24 12.27
N VAL A 54 -15.23 -2.45 11.30
CA VAL A 54 -13.93 -1.78 11.37
C VAL A 54 -14.16 -0.28 11.42
N THR A 55 -13.79 0.34 12.54
CA THR A 55 -13.74 1.80 12.66
C THR A 55 -12.33 2.28 12.41
N LEU A 56 -12.17 3.14 11.40
CA LEU A 56 -10.90 3.74 11.02
C LEU A 56 -11.00 5.26 10.95
N TYR A 57 -9.85 5.92 10.93
CA TYR A 57 -9.76 7.37 10.79
C TYR A 57 -9.12 7.75 9.47
N LEU A 58 -9.66 8.79 8.85
CA LEU A 58 -9.15 9.37 7.61
C LEU A 58 -8.45 10.69 7.94
N ALA A 59 -7.24 10.87 7.41
CA ALA A 59 -6.62 12.16 7.17
C ALA A 59 -6.37 12.29 5.66
N THR A 60 -6.81 13.38 5.04
CA THR A 60 -6.70 13.55 3.58
C THR A 60 -6.50 15.00 3.21
N ASP A 61 -5.64 15.24 2.23
CA ASP A 61 -5.44 16.52 1.55
C ASP A 61 -6.04 16.50 0.14
N ARG A 62 -7.00 15.61 -0.11
CA ARG A 62 -7.82 15.61 -1.32
C ARG A 62 -8.76 16.81 -1.34
N GLU A 63 -9.01 17.32 -2.53
CA GLU A 63 -10.00 18.36 -2.79
C GLU A 63 -11.36 17.91 -2.27
N ARG A 64 -11.99 18.77 -1.49
CA ARG A 64 -13.35 18.54 -1.01
C ARG A 64 -14.32 18.86 -2.15
N LEU A 65 -15.16 17.88 -2.46
CA LEU A 65 -16.28 18.08 -3.37
C LEU A 65 -17.50 18.45 -2.55
N GLU A 66 -18.17 19.52 -2.94
CA GLU A 66 -19.47 19.87 -2.39
C GLU A 66 -20.47 18.77 -2.77
N ALA A 67 -21.36 18.41 -1.83
CA ALA A 67 -22.33 17.37 -2.10
C ALA A 67 -23.28 17.84 -3.21
N ALA A 68 -23.29 17.14 -4.34
CA ALA A 68 -24.38 17.28 -5.30
C ALA A 68 -25.67 16.87 -4.57
N ASP A 69 -26.58 17.84 -4.44
CA ASP A 69 -28.01 17.62 -4.18
C ASP A 69 -28.40 17.14 -2.78
N GLY A 70 -27.59 17.39 -1.74
CA GLY A 70 -28.04 17.28 -0.34
C GLY A 70 -28.28 15.86 0.19
N VAL A 71 -27.95 14.81 -0.58
CA VAL A 71 -28.11 13.39 -0.19
C VAL A 71 -26.79 12.74 0.26
N GLY A 72 -25.65 13.44 0.13
CA GLY A 72 -24.34 12.91 0.52
C GLY A 72 -23.64 13.75 1.59
N ALA A 73 -22.91 13.11 2.50
CA ALA A 73 -21.85 13.79 3.24
C ALA A 73 -20.78 14.29 2.24
N ALA A 74 -20.05 15.38 2.56
CA ALA A 74 -18.97 15.89 1.72
C ALA A 74 -18.01 14.76 1.30
N THR A 75 -17.78 14.62 0.00
CA THR A 75 -16.86 13.63 -0.59
C THR A 75 -15.54 14.28 -0.94
N TYR A 76 -14.54 13.47 -1.30
CA TYR A 76 -13.24 13.95 -1.73
C TYR A 76 -12.92 13.42 -3.12
N GLY A 77 -12.39 14.28 -3.99
CA GLY A 77 -12.02 13.97 -5.37
C GLY A 77 -10.55 13.55 -5.50
N SER A 78 -10.03 13.61 -6.72
CA SER A 78 -8.59 13.48 -7.02
C SER A 78 -7.84 14.81 -7.04
N GLY A 79 -8.53 15.95 -6.94
CA GLY A 79 -7.88 17.26 -6.87
C GLY A 79 -7.07 17.47 -5.59
N ARG A 80 -6.17 18.46 -5.61
CA ARG A 80 -5.35 18.84 -4.44
C ARG A 80 -6.11 19.82 -3.55
N GLY A 81 -6.36 19.44 -2.31
CA GLY A 81 -6.90 20.31 -1.26
C GLY A 81 -5.81 21.18 -0.64
N ARG A 82 -6.19 22.38 -0.17
CA ARG A 82 -5.26 23.29 0.52
C ARG A 82 -4.96 22.88 1.96
N ASP A 83 -5.93 22.25 2.62
CA ASP A 83 -5.90 21.91 4.02
C ASP A 83 -6.21 20.42 4.22
N LEU A 84 -5.68 19.86 5.30
CA LEU A 84 -6.06 18.52 5.75
C LEU A 84 -7.52 18.50 6.21
N ALA A 85 -8.24 17.48 5.79
CA ALA A 85 -9.54 17.13 6.30
C ALA A 85 -9.51 15.78 7.00
N TYR A 86 -10.36 15.63 8.00
CA TYR A 86 -10.38 14.45 8.86
C TYR A 86 -11.78 13.86 8.96
N ALA A 87 -11.85 12.54 9.09
CA ALA A 87 -13.09 11.82 9.35
C ALA A 87 -12.87 10.56 10.18
N GLU A 88 -13.94 10.09 10.81
CA GLU A 88 -14.08 8.73 11.33
C GLU A 88 -15.03 7.98 10.40
N VAL A 89 -14.64 6.79 9.97
CA VAL A 89 -15.43 5.94 9.08
C VAL A 89 -15.61 4.57 9.72
N THR A 90 -16.84 4.07 9.73
CA THR A 90 -17.12 2.69 10.15
C THR A 90 -17.56 1.89 8.93
N ILE A 91 -16.82 0.82 8.65
CA ILE A 91 -17.02 -0.08 7.52
C ILE A 91 -17.48 -1.43 8.06
N SER A 92 -18.52 -1.98 7.43
CA SER A 92 -18.97 -3.36 7.61
C SER A 92 -18.20 -4.24 6.64
N VAL A 93 -17.53 -5.26 7.15
CA VAL A 93 -16.92 -6.35 6.37
C VAL A 93 -17.91 -7.51 6.36
N PRO A 94 -18.26 -8.08 5.19
CA PRO A 94 -19.34 -9.05 5.10
C PRO A 94 -19.01 -10.36 5.84
N PRO A 95 -20.01 -11.12 6.33
CA PRO A 95 -19.76 -12.37 7.05
C PRO A 95 -18.99 -13.42 6.24
N GLY A 96 -19.13 -13.41 4.91
CA GLY A 96 -18.46 -14.33 3.99
C GLY A 96 -17.12 -13.82 3.44
N HIS A 97 -16.50 -12.85 4.10
CA HIS A 97 -15.24 -12.24 3.65
C HIS A 97 -14.10 -13.26 3.50
N GLU A 98 -13.38 -13.18 2.38
CA GLU A 98 -12.18 -13.97 2.11
C GLU A 98 -10.91 -13.12 2.38
N PRO A 99 -9.94 -13.60 3.18
CA PRO A 99 -8.72 -12.85 3.46
C PRO A 99 -8.00 -12.36 2.21
N GLY A 100 -7.57 -11.12 2.24
CA GLY A 100 -6.85 -10.42 1.17
C GLY A 100 -7.73 -9.88 0.03
N ARG A 101 -8.98 -10.31 -0.06
CA ARG A 101 -9.94 -9.81 -1.05
C ARG A 101 -10.72 -8.62 -0.53
N ILE A 102 -11.35 -7.87 -1.43
CA ILE A 102 -12.30 -6.85 -1.02
C ILE A 102 -13.56 -7.10 -1.86
N GLU A 103 -14.61 -7.56 -1.21
CA GLU A 103 -15.89 -7.78 -1.87
C GLU A 103 -16.59 -6.42 -2.01
N TRP A 104 -16.80 -5.92 -3.22
CA TRP A 104 -17.51 -4.66 -3.47
C TRP A 104 -18.64 -4.82 -4.46
N SER A 105 -19.62 -3.91 -4.35
CA SER A 105 -20.75 -3.79 -5.27
C SER A 105 -20.50 -2.64 -6.25
N GLU A 106 -20.82 -2.85 -7.52
CA GLU A 106 -20.89 -1.77 -8.52
C GLU A 106 -22.12 -0.87 -8.34
N ARG A 107 -23.11 -1.37 -7.58
CA ARG A 107 -24.36 -0.68 -7.27
C ARG A 107 -24.33 -0.28 -5.79
N GLU A 108 -25.51 -0.15 -5.20
CA GLU A 108 -25.64 0.05 -3.77
C GLU A 108 -24.94 -1.08 -2.99
N PRO A 109 -24.03 -0.76 -2.04
CA PRO A 109 -23.38 -1.77 -1.21
C PRO A 109 -24.36 -2.47 -0.28
N GLY A 110 -24.32 -3.80 -0.25
CA GLY A 110 -25.04 -4.63 0.71
C GLY A 110 -24.07 -5.22 1.75
N PRO A 111 -24.19 -4.90 3.05
CA PRO A 111 -23.31 -5.42 4.11
C PRO A 111 -23.26 -6.95 4.22
N GLU A 112 -24.25 -7.64 3.66
CA GLU A 112 -24.33 -9.10 3.60
C GLU A 112 -23.35 -9.74 2.61
N LYS A 113 -22.94 -9.01 1.57
CA LYS A 113 -22.11 -9.53 0.47
C LYS A 113 -20.90 -8.67 0.12
N SER A 114 -20.84 -7.44 0.61
CA SER A 114 -19.82 -6.47 0.23
C SER A 114 -19.42 -5.60 1.40
N PHE A 115 -18.21 -5.05 1.32
CA PHE A 115 -17.76 -3.95 2.15
C PHE A 115 -18.73 -2.78 2.00
N ALA A 116 -19.27 -2.32 3.13
CA ALA A 116 -20.29 -1.28 3.14
C ALA A 116 -19.96 -0.21 4.18
N THR A 117 -20.08 1.05 3.78
CA THR A 117 -19.93 2.17 4.72
C THR A 117 -21.17 2.25 5.60
N LEU A 118 -21.01 2.15 6.92
CA LEU A 118 -22.12 2.27 7.87
C LEU A 118 -22.26 3.67 8.42
N ARG A 119 -21.13 4.34 8.66
CA ARG A 119 -21.09 5.69 9.22
C ARG A 119 -19.88 6.44 8.71
N ARG A 120 -20.06 7.73 8.44
CA ARG A 120 -18.98 8.69 8.22
C ARG A 120 -19.23 9.94 9.04
N THR A 121 -18.26 10.32 9.86
CA THR A 121 -18.35 11.49 10.72
C THR A 121 -17.16 12.40 10.44
N ARG A 122 -17.42 13.61 9.97
CA ARG A 122 -16.37 14.63 9.79
C ARG A 122 -15.81 15.01 11.17
N LEU A 123 -14.49 15.17 11.23
CA LEU A 123 -13.78 15.57 12.43
C LEU A 123 -13.01 16.86 12.16
N THR A 124 -12.84 17.66 13.20
CA THR A 124 -11.73 18.62 13.28
C THR A 124 -10.43 17.88 13.57
N GLU A 125 -9.28 18.50 13.29
CA GLU A 125 -7.95 17.95 13.62
C GLU A 125 -7.83 17.57 15.11
N ARG A 126 -8.31 18.44 16.00
CA ARG A 126 -8.32 18.18 17.44
C ARG A 126 -9.17 16.96 17.81
N GLU A 127 -10.31 16.78 17.16
CA GLU A 127 -11.16 15.61 17.40
C GLU A 127 -10.54 14.34 16.86
N PHE A 128 -9.93 14.38 15.67
CA PHE A 128 -9.16 13.28 15.10
C PHE A 128 -8.08 12.80 16.07
N ARG A 129 -7.20 13.71 16.51
CA ARG A 129 -6.13 13.41 17.47
C ARG A 129 -6.68 12.81 18.77
N ARG A 130 -7.69 13.46 19.36
CA ARG A 130 -8.31 13.00 20.61
C ARG A 130 -8.92 11.60 20.48
N ARG A 131 -9.63 11.31 19.39
CA ARG A 131 -10.30 10.02 19.17
C ARG A 131 -9.31 8.90 18.86
N VAL A 132 -8.28 9.19 18.07
CA VAL A 132 -7.16 8.24 17.85
C VAL A 132 -6.46 7.94 19.17
N ALA A 133 -6.08 8.97 19.94
CA ALA A 133 -5.43 8.81 21.24
C ALA A 133 -6.29 8.04 22.26
N ALA A 134 -7.61 8.29 22.28
CA ALA A 134 -8.55 7.57 23.14
C ALA A 134 -8.64 6.09 22.79
N ARG A 135 -8.72 5.73 21.49
CA ARG A 135 -8.71 4.32 21.07
C ARG A 135 -7.36 3.66 21.34
N ALA A 136 -6.26 4.36 21.09
CA ALA A 136 -4.93 3.85 21.39
C ALA A 136 -4.80 3.54 22.88
N ARG A 137 -5.26 4.45 23.76
CA ARG A 137 -5.29 4.22 25.22
C ARG A 137 -6.12 3.00 25.63
N ALA A 138 -7.24 2.77 24.97
CA ALA A 138 -8.14 1.67 25.28
C ALA A 138 -7.66 0.30 24.76
N GLY A 139 -6.72 0.29 23.81
CA GLY A 139 -6.13 -0.91 23.23
C GLY A 139 -4.62 -0.98 23.45
N SER A 140 -3.89 -1.33 22.40
CA SER A 140 -2.43 -1.55 22.41
C SER A 140 -1.57 -0.30 22.65
N GLY A 141 -2.13 0.90 22.64
CA GLY A 141 -1.37 2.15 22.61
C GLY A 141 -0.69 2.42 21.26
N GLU A 142 -1.05 1.69 20.21
CA GLU A 142 -0.44 1.79 18.87
C GLU A 142 -1.45 2.31 17.84
N ALA A 143 -0.97 3.09 16.88
CA ALA A 143 -1.70 3.46 15.68
C ALA A 143 -1.00 2.89 14.45
N ALA A 144 -1.77 2.55 13.40
CA ALA A 144 -1.24 2.18 12.11
C ALA A 144 -1.68 3.20 11.07
N VAL A 145 -0.72 3.91 10.47
CA VAL A 145 -0.96 4.86 9.38
C VAL A 145 -0.65 4.15 8.07
N PHE A 146 -1.66 3.95 7.24
CA PHE A 146 -1.51 3.42 5.88
C PHE A 146 -1.53 4.55 4.85
N VAL A 147 -0.53 4.57 3.98
CA VAL A 147 -0.39 5.51 2.86
C VAL A 147 -0.51 4.67 1.58
N HIS A 148 -1.62 4.87 0.85
CA HIS A 148 -1.93 4.07 -0.33
C HIS A 148 -0.96 4.35 -1.50
N GLY A 149 -0.95 3.46 -2.49
CA GLY A 149 -0.15 3.58 -3.70
C GLY A 149 -0.78 4.43 -4.81
N PHE A 150 -0.16 4.33 -5.99
CA PHE A 150 -0.62 4.91 -7.25
C PHE A 150 -1.97 4.34 -7.69
N ASN A 151 -2.77 5.13 -8.43
CA ASN A 151 -4.04 4.69 -9.02
C ASN A 151 -5.03 4.22 -7.95
N TYR A 152 -5.17 4.95 -6.85
CA TYR A 152 -6.12 4.66 -5.77
C TYR A 152 -7.18 5.77 -5.63
N SER A 153 -8.44 5.39 -5.72
CA SER A 153 -9.55 6.21 -5.23
C SER A 153 -9.56 6.26 -3.70
N LEU A 154 -10.30 7.21 -3.12
CA LEU A 154 -10.49 7.26 -1.66
C LEU A 154 -11.19 5.99 -1.16
N GLN A 155 -12.15 5.49 -1.93
CA GLN A 155 -12.95 4.30 -1.68
C GLN A 155 -12.05 3.08 -1.51
N GLU A 156 -11.16 2.84 -2.48
CA GLU A 156 -10.23 1.71 -2.46
C GLU A 156 -9.25 1.82 -1.30
N GLY A 157 -8.76 3.04 -1.00
CA GLY A 157 -7.87 3.25 0.15
C GLY A 157 -8.56 2.90 1.48
N LEU A 158 -9.80 3.34 1.68
CA LEU A 158 -10.58 3.05 2.88
C LEU A 158 -10.90 1.56 3.01
N PHE A 159 -11.34 0.93 1.93
CA PHE A 159 -11.70 -0.49 1.94
C PHE A 159 -10.46 -1.38 2.08
N ARG A 160 -9.33 -1.01 1.46
CA ARG A 160 -8.06 -1.73 1.63
C ARG A 160 -7.58 -1.66 3.08
N LEU A 161 -7.63 -0.49 3.73
CA LEU A 161 -7.28 -0.41 5.15
C LEU A 161 -8.26 -1.21 6.02
N ALA A 162 -9.56 -1.18 5.72
CA ALA A 162 -10.55 -1.97 6.45
C ALA A 162 -10.29 -3.47 6.32
N GLN A 163 -9.94 -3.95 5.13
CA GLN A 163 -9.57 -5.34 4.85
C GLN A 163 -8.31 -5.72 5.64
N LEU A 164 -7.24 -4.93 5.55
CA LEU A 164 -6.02 -5.17 6.31
C LEU A 164 -6.26 -5.24 7.83
N SER A 165 -7.12 -4.35 8.36
CA SER A 165 -7.52 -4.38 9.78
C SER A 165 -8.43 -5.55 10.15
N ALA A 166 -9.23 -6.06 9.21
CA ALA A 166 -10.04 -7.24 9.42
C ALA A 166 -9.17 -8.50 9.48
N ASP A 167 -8.20 -8.60 8.58
CA ASP A 167 -7.42 -9.83 8.37
C ASP A 167 -6.25 -9.97 9.34
N SER A 168 -5.60 -8.86 9.71
CA SER A 168 -4.38 -8.91 10.53
C SER A 168 -4.64 -9.11 12.02
N LYS A 169 -5.88 -9.00 12.52
CA LYS A 169 -6.25 -9.05 13.95
C LYS A 169 -5.49 -8.10 14.89
N VAL A 170 -4.58 -7.26 14.39
CA VAL A 170 -3.78 -6.35 15.21
C VAL A 170 -4.67 -5.30 15.87
N GLU A 171 -4.51 -5.11 17.18
CA GLU A 171 -5.28 -4.14 17.98
C GLU A 171 -4.75 -2.70 17.91
N ASN A 172 -4.19 -2.30 16.76
CA ASN A 172 -3.76 -0.93 16.52
C ASN A 172 -4.95 -0.07 16.07
N VAL A 173 -4.80 1.26 16.16
CA VAL A 173 -5.80 2.20 15.65
C VAL A 173 -5.55 2.46 14.16
N PRO A 174 -6.44 2.04 13.24
CA PRO A 174 -6.21 2.21 11.82
C PRO A 174 -6.48 3.65 11.37
N VAL A 175 -5.50 4.23 10.70
CA VAL A 175 -5.51 5.58 10.13
C VAL A 175 -5.13 5.48 8.65
N LEU A 176 -6.00 5.95 7.76
CA LEU A 176 -5.68 6.14 6.34
C LEU A 176 -5.17 7.57 6.14
N PHE A 177 -3.99 7.71 5.56
CA PHE A 177 -3.57 8.95 4.91
C PHE A 177 -3.86 8.83 3.41
N ALA A 178 -4.89 9.54 2.94
CA ALA A 178 -5.31 9.49 1.54
C ALA A 178 -4.85 10.74 0.79
N TRP A 179 -3.87 10.58 -0.10
CA TRP A 179 -3.35 11.64 -0.96
C TRP A 179 -4.13 11.72 -2.28
N PRO A 180 -4.04 12.82 -3.05
CA PRO A 180 -4.86 13.09 -4.22
C PRO A 180 -4.37 12.35 -5.47
N SER A 181 -4.43 11.02 -5.43
CA SER A 181 -4.26 10.18 -6.63
C SER A 181 -5.44 10.38 -7.58
N GLU A 182 -5.16 10.43 -8.87
CA GLU A 182 -6.11 10.49 -9.98
C GLU A 182 -6.95 9.21 -10.11
N ALA A 183 -6.57 8.13 -9.41
CA ALA A 183 -7.21 6.83 -9.57
C ALA A 183 -7.26 6.40 -11.05
N ALA A 184 -6.23 6.75 -11.84
CA ALA A 184 -6.14 6.41 -13.25
C ALA A 184 -4.73 5.99 -13.64
N VAL A 185 -4.61 4.91 -14.43
CA VAL A 185 -3.32 4.41 -14.93
C VAL A 185 -2.59 5.46 -15.79
N ALA A 186 -3.33 6.23 -16.58
CA ALA A 186 -2.76 7.34 -17.37
C ALA A 186 -2.28 8.53 -16.50
N GLY A 187 -2.68 8.57 -15.23
CA GLY A 187 -2.35 9.63 -14.29
C GLY A 187 -0.96 9.51 -13.64
N TYR A 188 -0.10 8.56 -14.04
CA TYR A 188 1.16 8.28 -13.35
C TYR A 188 2.01 9.51 -13.04
N VAL A 189 2.21 10.40 -14.01
CA VAL A 189 3.01 11.62 -13.81
C VAL A 189 2.31 12.61 -12.88
N ALA A 190 0.99 12.81 -13.05
CA ALA A 190 0.21 13.68 -12.17
C ALA A 190 0.22 13.18 -10.71
N ASP A 191 0.12 11.86 -10.54
CA ASP A 191 0.22 11.19 -9.25
C ASP A 191 1.60 11.37 -8.61
N ARG A 192 2.71 11.37 -9.37
CA ARG A 192 4.06 11.66 -8.84
C ARG A 192 4.18 13.09 -8.28
N ASP A 193 3.51 14.05 -8.91
CA ASP A 193 3.48 15.41 -8.39
C ASP A 193 2.53 15.54 -7.20
N ALA A 194 1.38 14.87 -7.26
CA ALA A 194 0.36 14.89 -6.21
C ALA A 194 0.84 14.21 -4.92
N VAL A 195 1.50 13.06 -5.03
CA VAL A 195 2.09 12.36 -3.88
C VAL A 195 3.17 13.21 -3.22
N THR A 196 3.97 13.95 -4.00
CA THR A 196 5.01 14.85 -3.47
C THR A 196 4.40 16.10 -2.84
N PHE A 197 3.30 16.62 -3.40
CA PHE A 197 2.50 17.71 -2.80
C PHE A 197 2.04 17.36 -1.38
N SER A 198 1.66 16.10 -1.14
CA SER A 198 1.17 15.63 0.17
C SER A 198 2.23 15.48 1.26
N ARG A 199 3.52 15.69 0.94
CA ARG A 199 4.65 15.49 1.88
C ARG A 199 4.47 16.22 3.20
N ASP A 200 4.16 17.52 3.15
CA ASP A 200 4.06 18.36 4.33
C ASP A 200 2.82 17.99 5.16
N HIS A 201 1.75 17.56 4.50
CA HIS A 201 0.53 17.08 5.14
C HIS A 201 0.77 15.77 5.90
N LEU A 202 1.50 14.80 5.32
CA LEU A 202 1.85 13.57 6.05
C LEU A 202 2.80 13.87 7.23
N VAL A 203 3.78 14.75 7.06
CA VAL A 203 4.66 15.21 8.15
C VAL A 203 3.85 15.77 9.31
N ARG A 204 2.81 16.56 9.03
CA ARG A 204 1.92 17.11 10.06
C ARG A 204 1.16 16.00 10.80
N VAL A 205 0.51 15.09 10.08
CA VAL A 205 -0.26 13.98 10.68
C VAL A 205 0.64 13.12 11.59
N LEU A 206 1.83 12.73 11.13
CA LEU A 206 2.77 11.93 11.92
C LEU A 206 3.27 12.69 13.15
N SER A 207 3.58 13.98 12.99
CA SER A 207 4.01 14.83 14.11
C SER A 207 2.91 14.96 15.15
N ASP A 208 1.66 15.19 14.74
CA ASP A 208 0.51 15.33 15.64
C ASP A 208 0.22 14.05 16.41
N LEU A 209 0.22 12.89 15.74
CA LEU A 209 0.04 11.60 16.41
C LEU A 209 1.19 11.32 17.40
N SER A 210 2.43 11.68 17.04
CA SER A 210 3.59 11.50 17.92
C SER A 210 3.58 12.42 19.15
N GLN A 211 2.76 13.47 19.18
CA GLN A 211 2.60 14.33 20.35
C GLN A 211 1.60 13.78 21.36
N GLU A 212 0.71 12.87 20.94
CA GLU A 212 -0.27 12.27 21.84
C GLU A 212 0.40 11.24 22.76
N PRO A 213 0.39 11.40 24.10
CA PRO A 213 1.07 10.48 25.01
C PRO A 213 0.50 9.06 24.98
N SER A 214 -0.79 8.92 24.65
CA SER A 214 -1.45 7.62 24.52
C SER A 214 -1.10 6.86 23.24
N VAL A 215 -0.48 7.52 22.26
CA VAL A 215 0.04 6.90 21.03
C VAL A 215 1.53 6.63 21.22
N ARG A 216 1.85 5.44 21.72
CA ARG A 216 3.23 5.03 22.09
C ARG A 216 4.06 4.65 20.87
N LYS A 217 3.42 4.11 19.83
CA LYS A 217 4.04 3.68 18.57
C LYS A 217 3.11 3.99 17.40
N VAL A 218 3.69 4.39 16.27
CA VAL A 218 2.98 4.51 14.99
C VAL A 218 3.63 3.59 13.98
N THR A 219 2.93 2.53 13.59
CA THR A 219 3.33 1.72 12.44
C THR A 219 2.96 2.48 11.17
N LEU A 220 3.95 2.87 10.37
CA LEU A 220 3.75 3.65 9.15
C LEU A 220 3.99 2.75 7.93
N VAL A 221 2.93 2.45 7.21
CA VAL A 221 2.95 1.56 6.04
C VAL A 221 2.73 2.37 4.77
N GLY A 222 3.74 2.42 3.90
CA GLY A 222 3.64 3.06 2.58
C GLY A 222 3.68 2.04 1.47
N HIS A 223 2.61 1.94 0.67
CA HIS A 223 2.56 1.04 -0.49
C HIS A 223 2.98 1.75 -1.77
N SER A 224 3.83 1.15 -2.60
CA SER A 224 4.15 1.66 -3.95
C SER A 224 4.62 3.12 -3.92
N MET A 225 3.95 4.01 -4.66
CA MET A 225 4.17 5.46 -4.64
C MET A 225 3.86 6.12 -3.28
N GLY A 226 3.03 5.51 -2.43
CA GLY A 226 2.90 5.90 -1.03
C GLY A 226 4.18 5.67 -0.22
N GLY A 227 5.01 4.70 -0.61
CA GLY A 227 6.36 4.52 -0.06
C GLY A 227 7.29 5.70 -0.37
N TRP A 228 7.19 6.27 -1.57
CA TRP A 228 7.89 7.52 -1.93
C TRP A 228 7.52 8.66 -0.98
N LEU A 229 6.21 8.86 -0.75
CA LEU A 229 5.71 9.87 0.19
C LEU A 229 6.23 9.64 1.60
N VAL A 230 6.19 8.39 2.09
CA VAL A 230 6.75 8.06 3.41
C VAL A 230 8.22 8.48 3.49
N MET A 231 9.07 8.08 2.53
CA MET A 231 10.50 8.44 2.57
C MET A 231 10.76 9.94 2.49
N GLU A 232 10.01 10.66 1.65
CA GLU A 232 10.10 12.12 1.57
C GLU A 232 9.68 12.80 2.88
N SER A 233 8.63 12.30 3.54
CA SER A 233 8.19 12.81 4.84
C SER A 233 9.20 12.50 5.95
N LEU A 234 9.78 11.30 6.00
CA LEU A 234 10.83 10.94 6.97
C LEU A 234 12.06 11.84 6.80
N ARG A 235 12.50 12.02 5.54
CA ARG A 235 13.62 12.91 5.20
C ARG A 235 13.34 14.33 5.69
N GLN A 236 12.14 14.86 5.43
CA GLN A 236 11.75 16.18 5.89
C GLN A 236 11.68 16.29 7.41
N MET A 237 11.11 15.30 8.10
CA MET A 237 11.07 15.26 9.56
C MET A 237 12.49 15.31 10.15
N LYS A 238 13.43 14.59 9.56
CA LYS A 238 14.83 14.60 9.99
C LYS A 238 15.46 15.98 9.82
N LEU A 239 15.29 16.61 8.66
CA LEU A 239 15.80 17.96 8.39
C LEU A 239 15.18 19.03 9.30
N LEU A 240 13.94 18.83 9.76
CA LEU A 240 13.24 19.71 10.70
C LEU A 240 13.55 19.41 12.18
N GLY A 241 14.47 18.48 12.48
CA GLY A 241 14.83 18.10 13.86
C GLY A 241 13.68 17.45 14.63
N ARG A 242 12.84 16.66 13.95
CA ARG A 242 11.69 15.95 14.53
C ARG A 242 12.05 14.55 15.04
N ASP A 243 13.25 14.37 15.61
CA ASP A 243 13.78 13.05 16.01
C ASP A 243 12.84 12.32 16.99
N ARG A 244 12.23 13.04 17.95
CA ARG A 244 11.25 12.44 18.88
C ARG A 244 10.03 11.82 18.19
N ALA A 245 9.61 12.40 17.06
CA ALA A 245 8.52 11.85 16.28
C ALA A 245 8.99 10.62 15.49
N LEU A 246 10.17 10.69 14.89
CA LEU A 246 10.82 9.57 14.18
C LEU A 246 11.02 8.35 15.10
N ASP A 247 11.41 8.56 16.36
CA ASP A 247 11.62 7.49 17.36
C ASP A 247 10.35 6.68 17.69
N ARG A 248 9.17 7.25 17.42
CA ARG A 248 7.89 6.57 17.60
C ARG A 248 7.46 5.76 16.39
N LEU A 249 8.14 5.89 15.26
CA LEU A 249 7.77 5.22 14.02
C LEU A 249 8.32 3.79 13.98
N ASP A 250 7.53 2.91 13.37
CA ASP A 250 7.93 1.59 12.89
C ASP A 250 7.53 1.53 11.40
N VAL A 251 8.50 1.65 10.50
CA VAL A 251 8.24 1.95 9.09
C VAL A 251 8.27 0.67 8.27
N VAL A 252 7.24 0.46 7.46
CA VAL A 252 7.12 -0.61 6.48
C VAL A 252 6.87 -0.01 5.10
N LEU A 253 7.77 -0.24 4.16
CA LEU A 253 7.59 0.12 2.76
C LEU A 253 7.20 -1.14 1.99
N ALA A 254 6.00 -1.16 1.43
CA ALA A 254 5.45 -2.31 0.71
C ALA A 254 5.56 -2.11 -0.81
N ALA A 255 6.36 -2.93 -1.48
CA ALA A 255 6.67 -2.80 -2.91
C ALA A 255 6.97 -1.34 -3.35
N PRO A 256 7.84 -0.59 -2.64
CA PRO A 256 8.04 0.84 -2.87
C PRO A 256 8.46 1.19 -4.30
N ASP A 257 7.71 2.09 -4.94
CA ASP A 257 8.04 2.66 -6.25
C ASP A 257 8.98 3.88 -6.09
N ILE A 258 10.21 3.59 -5.66
CA ILE A 258 11.26 4.59 -5.48
C ILE A 258 12.46 4.17 -6.32
N ASP A 259 13.03 5.13 -7.04
CA ASP A 259 14.33 4.97 -7.69
C ASP A 259 15.42 4.62 -6.67
N VAL A 260 16.27 3.64 -6.98
CA VAL A 260 17.30 3.16 -6.02
C VAL A 260 18.25 4.27 -5.58
N ASP A 261 18.67 5.17 -6.48
CA ASP A 261 19.58 6.25 -6.12
C ASP A 261 18.88 7.34 -5.31
N VAL A 262 17.61 7.62 -5.60
CA VAL A 262 16.80 8.48 -4.73
C VAL A 262 16.69 7.88 -3.34
N PHE A 263 16.34 6.59 -3.23
CA PHE A 263 16.22 5.91 -1.94
C PHE A 263 17.53 5.96 -1.14
N ARG A 264 18.68 5.75 -1.79
CA ARG A 264 20.02 5.88 -1.17
C ARG A 264 20.23 7.27 -0.58
N THR A 265 19.88 8.34 -1.30
CA THR A 265 20.03 9.70 -0.77
C THR A 265 19.04 10.01 0.36
N GLN A 266 17.83 9.46 0.29
CA GLN A 266 16.81 9.60 1.33
C GLN A 266 17.26 8.91 2.61
N ILE A 267 17.67 7.64 2.54
CA ILE A 267 18.07 6.88 3.73
C ILE A 267 19.34 7.46 4.37
N ALA A 268 20.31 7.93 3.57
CA ALA A 268 21.49 8.63 4.08
C ALA A 268 21.11 9.93 4.82
N THR A 269 20.05 10.63 4.38
CA THR A 269 19.55 11.82 5.08
C THR A 269 18.79 11.46 6.35
N VAL A 270 17.92 10.44 6.31
CA VAL A 270 17.11 9.99 7.45
C VAL A 270 18.01 9.45 8.56
N GLY A 271 19.04 8.69 8.20
CA GLY A 271 19.94 8.01 9.12
C GLY A 271 19.28 6.81 9.82
N PRO A 272 19.98 6.19 10.78
CA PRO A 272 19.47 5.03 11.51
C PRO A 272 18.23 5.40 12.31
N MET A 273 17.24 4.50 12.31
CA MET A 273 15.99 4.64 13.04
C MET A 273 16.02 3.77 14.30
N LYS A 274 15.28 4.14 15.34
CA LYS A 274 15.16 3.33 16.56
C LYS A 274 14.64 1.91 16.30
N ARG A 275 13.84 1.74 15.24
CA ARG A 275 13.41 0.45 14.72
C ARG A 275 13.85 0.39 13.25
N PRO A 276 14.62 -0.64 12.85
CA PRO A 276 15.04 -0.83 11.47
C PRO A 276 13.86 -0.73 10.51
N MET A 277 13.99 0.02 9.41
CA MET A 277 12.93 0.12 8.42
C MET A 277 12.74 -1.21 7.69
N MET A 278 11.49 -1.67 7.54
CA MET A 278 11.17 -2.86 6.77
C MET A 278 10.81 -2.50 5.32
N ILE A 279 11.40 -3.22 4.37
CA ILE A 279 11.15 -3.06 2.93
C ILE A 279 10.68 -4.40 2.40
N LEU A 280 9.41 -4.49 2.01
CA LEU A 280 8.87 -5.67 1.36
C LEU A 280 9.12 -5.55 -0.14
N VAL A 281 9.87 -6.51 -0.69
CA VAL A 281 10.28 -6.52 -2.09
C VAL A 281 9.69 -7.73 -2.82
N SER A 282 9.50 -7.57 -4.13
CA SER A 282 8.99 -8.61 -5.00
C SER A 282 9.70 -8.52 -6.35
N LYS A 283 10.59 -9.46 -6.65
CA LYS A 283 11.48 -9.37 -7.83
C LYS A 283 10.75 -9.50 -9.16
N ASP A 284 9.60 -10.17 -9.18
CA ASP A 284 8.70 -10.35 -10.32
C ASP A 284 7.50 -9.37 -10.29
N ASP A 285 7.60 -8.24 -9.59
CA ASP A 285 6.57 -7.20 -9.57
C ASP A 285 6.44 -6.50 -10.93
N ARG A 286 5.30 -6.73 -11.58
CA ARG A 286 5.03 -6.25 -12.94
C ARG A 286 4.67 -4.77 -12.95
N ALA A 287 4.07 -4.24 -11.88
CA ALA A 287 3.77 -2.81 -11.79
C ALA A 287 5.08 -2.01 -11.68
N LEU A 288 6.01 -2.46 -10.85
CA LEU A 288 7.33 -1.84 -10.73
C LEU A 288 8.17 -1.98 -12.01
N ALA A 289 8.04 -3.09 -12.74
CA ALA A 289 8.65 -3.21 -14.06
C ALA A 289 8.12 -2.16 -15.06
N VAL A 290 6.82 -1.85 -15.03
CA VAL A 290 6.23 -0.79 -15.86
C VAL A 290 6.71 0.58 -15.39
N SER A 291 6.70 0.87 -14.08
CA SER A 291 7.23 2.13 -13.53
C SER A 291 8.68 2.36 -13.91
N SER A 292 9.53 1.32 -13.81
CA SER A 292 10.93 1.37 -14.21
C SER A 292 11.08 1.79 -15.67
N ARG A 293 10.31 1.17 -16.57
CA ARG A 293 10.30 1.51 -18.01
C ARG A 293 9.88 2.96 -18.25
N LEU A 294 8.82 3.42 -17.58
CA LEU A 294 8.34 4.81 -17.69
C LEU A 294 9.39 5.83 -17.22
N ALA A 295 10.26 5.45 -16.29
CA ALA A 295 11.34 6.30 -15.79
C ALA A 295 12.71 6.00 -16.44
N GLY A 296 12.72 5.52 -17.68
CA GLY A 296 13.94 5.33 -18.46
C GLY A 296 14.76 4.09 -18.05
N GLY A 297 14.11 3.05 -17.53
CA GLY A 297 14.73 1.77 -17.17
C GLY A 297 15.45 1.77 -15.83
N ARG A 298 15.22 2.76 -14.97
CA ARG A 298 15.87 2.84 -13.66
C ARG A 298 15.26 1.83 -12.68
N PRO A 299 16.08 1.11 -11.89
CA PRO A 299 15.59 0.10 -10.96
C PRO A 299 14.73 0.72 -9.86
N ARG A 300 13.77 -0.07 -9.36
CA ARG A 300 12.91 0.29 -8.22
C ARG A 300 13.27 -0.54 -7.01
N ILE A 301 13.38 0.12 -5.86
CA ILE A 301 13.75 -0.55 -4.60
C ILE A 301 12.76 -1.67 -4.23
N GLY A 302 11.47 -1.52 -4.54
CA GLY A 302 10.46 -2.56 -4.31
C GLY A 302 10.64 -3.82 -5.16
N ALA A 303 11.48 -3.80 -6.19
CA ALA A 303 11.81 -4.94 -7.05
C ALA A 303 13.25 -5.43 -6.83
N ALA A 304 13.89 -5.04 -5.72
CA ALA A 304 15.24 -5.49 -5.38
C ALA A 304 15.28 -7.01 -5.15
N ASP A 305 16.37 -7.64 -5.56
CA ASP A 305 16.60 -9.07 -5.35
C ASP A 305 17.43 -9.29 -4.08
N VAL A 306 16.88 -10.01 -3.11
CA VAL A 306 17.57 -10.33 -1.84
C VAL A 306 18.69 -11.35 -2.01
N GLU A 307 18.84 -11.95 -3.19
CA GLU A 307 19.97 -12.82 -3.55
C GLU A 307 21.18 -12.02 -4.06
N ASP A 308 21.02 -10.73 -4.38
CA ASP A 308 22.10 -9.84 -4.82
C ASP A 308 22.99 -9.42 -3.62
N PRO A 309 24.31 -9.71 -3.64
CA PRO A 309 25.23 -9.28 -2.58
C PRO A 309 25.18 -7.79 -2.27
N CYS A 310 24.95 -6.92 -3.27
CA CYS A 310 24.86 -5.48 -3.06
C CYS A 310 23.61 -5.09 -2.26
N VAL A 311 22.50 -5.81 -2.42
CA VAL A 311 21.27 -5.59 -1.63
C VAL A 311 21.48 -6.06 -0.20
N LEU A 312 22.15 -7.20 -0.01
CA LEU A 312 22.50 -7.73 1.31
C LEU A 312 23.40 -6.77 2.11
N GLU A 313 24.45 -6.27 1.46
CA GLU A 313 25.38 -5.31 2.04
C GLU A 313 24.66 -4.00 2.38
N ALA A 314 23.92 -3.43 1.42
CA ALA A 314 23.16 -2.20 1.65
C ALA A 314 22.13 -2.35 2.79
N ALA A 315 21.47 -3.51 2.91
CA ALA A 315 20.52 -3.77 3.99
C ALA A 315 21.19 -3.73 5.38
N ARG A 316 22.39 -4.31 5.49
CA ARG A 316 23.15 -4.31 6.75
C ARG A 316 23.73 -2.93 7.08
N GLU A 317 24.34 -2.28 6.10
CA GLU A 317 24.98 -0.96 6.28
C GLU A 317 23.99 0.13 6.67
N ASN A 318 22.74 0.03 6.18
CA ASN A 318 21.71 1.05 6.40
C ASN A 318 20.67 0.64 7.46
N ASP A 319 20.92 -0.43 8.23
CA ASP A 319 20.01 -0.94 9.27
C ASP A 319 18.57 -1.17 8.76
N LEU A 320 18.45 -1.89 7.63
CA LEU A 320 17.20 -2.19 6.94
C LEU A 320 16.83 -3.67 7.08
N ARG A 321 15.53 -3.95 7.09
CA ARG A 321 14.94 -5.29 7.00
C ARG A 321 14.35 -5.47 5.61
N VAL A 322 15.09 -6.04 4.68
CA VAL A 322 14.61 -6.31 3.32
C VAL A 322 13.97 -7.70 3.29
N VAL A 323 12.70 -7.80 2.94
CA VAL A 323 11.94 -9.05 3.00
C VAL A 323 11.37 -9.34 1.63
N ASP A 324 11.87 -10.39 0.99
CA ASP A 324 11.33 -10.91 -0.26
C ASP A 324 10.02 -11.64 0.01
N ILE A 325 8.95 -11.10 -0.57
CA ILE A 325 7.59 -11.63 -0.50
C ILE A 325 7.11 -12.21 -1.84
N SER A 326 8.02 -12.44 -2.80
CA SER A 326 7.70 -12.92 -4.15
C SER A 326 6.97 -14.27 -4.17
N THR A 327 7.14 -15.08 -3.13
CA THR A 327 6.49 -16.40 -3.01
C THR A 327 5.05 -16.35 -2.49
N LEU A 328 4.60 -15.17 -2.03
CA LEU A 328 3.25 -15.01 -1.51
C LEU A 328 2.23 -14.81 -2.64
N ASP A 329 0.99 -15.16 -2.34
CA ASP A 329 -0.12 -14.92 -3.27
C ASP A 329 -0.38 -13.42 -3.43
N ALA A 330 -0.66 -13.01 -4.66
CA ALA A 330 -1.15 -11.68 -5.01
C ALA A 330 -2.66 -11.75 -5.27
N SER A 331 -3.40 -10.70 -4.90
CA SER A 331 -4.81 -10.57 -5.27
C SER A 331 -4.98 -9.89 -6.64
N ASP A 332 -3.96 -9.14 -7.07
CA ASP A 332 -3.89 -8.54 -8.39
C ASP A 332 -3.09 -9.39 -9.42
N ARG A 333 -3.19 -9.02 -10.70
CA ARG A 333 -2.46 -9.68 -11.80
C ARG A 333 -1.04 -9.10 -12.00
N LEU A 334 -0.68 -8.08 -11.25
CA LEU A 334 0.58 -7.34 -11.36
C LEU A 334 1.62 -7.79 -10.34
N ASN A 335 1.22 -8.64 -9.39
CA ASN A 335 2.00 -9.06 -8.23
C ASN A 335 2.33 -7.90 -7.27
N HIS A 336 1.59 -6.79 -7.35
CA HIS A 336 1.96 -5.55 -6.68
C HIS A 336 1.34 -5.39 -5.29
N ASP A 337 0.49 -6.32 -4.89
CA ASP A 337 -0.25 -6.30 -3.62
C ASP A 337 0.03 -7.50 -2.69
N ARG A 338 1.09 -8.27 -2.94
CA ARG A 338 1.51 -9.39 -2.08
C ARG A 338 1.72 -9.02 -0.61
N PHE A 339 1.92 -7.73 -0.32
CA PHE A 339 2.00 -7.22 1.06
C PHE A 339 0.70 -7.47 1.85
N VAL A 340 -0.43 -7.64 1.17
CA VAL A 340 -1.72 -7.97 1.79
C VAL A 340 -1.66 -9.37 2.39
N SER A 341 -1.18 -10.36 1.62
CA SER A 341 -0.93 -11.72 2.10
C SER A 341 0.12 -11.74 3.20
N PHE A 342 1.20 -10.97 3.03
CA PHE A 342 2.22 -10.80 4.07
C PHE A 342 1.61 -10.32 5.39
N ALA A 343 0.76 -9.29 5.37
CA ALA A 343 0.16 -8.73 6.59
C ALA A 343 -0.70 -9.75 7.36
N GLY A 344 -1.47 -10.58 6.65
CA GLY A 344 -2.25 -11.64 7.26
C GLY A 344 -1.37 -12.73 7.89
N VAL A 345 -0.37 -13.22 7.15
CA VAL A 345 0.52 -14.29 7.61
C VAL A 345 1.45 -13.81 8.74
N TYR A 346 2.03 -12.62 8.60
CA TYR A 346 2.94 -12.03 9.60
C TYR A 346 2.22 -11.82 10.94
N ALA A 347 1.00 -11.30 10.92
CA ALA A 347 0.26 -11.09 12.15
C ALA A 347 -0.15 -12.40 12.85
N ALA A 348 -0.57 -13.41 12.08
CA ALA A 348 -0.85 -14.74 12.64
C ALA A 348 0.42 -15.39 13.27
N SER A 349 1.59 -15.11 12.69
CA SER A 349 2.87 -15.62 13.18
C SER A 349 3.33 -14.94 14.48
N ASP A 350 3.06 -13.64 14.63
CA ASP A 350 3.34 -12.88 15.86
C ASP A 350 2.43 -13.33 17.01
N GLU A 351 1.14 -13.63 16.73
CA GLU A 351 0.21 -14.21 17.72
C GLU A 351 0.66 -15.60 18.20
N ALA A 352 1.18 -16.45 17.30
CA ALA A 352 1.61 -17.81 17.62
C ALA A 352 2.96 -17.86 18.40
N GLY A 353 3.81 -16.83 18.26
CA GLY A 353 5.15 -16.75 18.86
C GLY A 353 5.20 -16.34 20.34
N GLY A 354 4.05 -16.13 20.99
CA GLY A 354 3.95 -15.83 22.43
C GLY A 354 4.23 -17.01 23.37
N GLY A 355 4.50 -18.21 22.83
CA GLY A 355 4.95 -19.39 23.57
C GLY A 355 6.36 -19.80 23.15
N GLU A 356 7.21 -20.09 24.14
CA GLU A 356 8.57 -20.62 23.95
C GLU A 356 8.55 -22.00 23.23
N ALA A 357 8.35 -22.05 21.91
CA ALA A 357 8.73 -23.16 21.03
C ALA A 357 8.45 -22.85 19.54
N GLY A 358 9.50 -22.58 18.76
CA GLY A 358 9.64 -23.19 17.42
C GLY A 358 8.89 -22.62 16.21
N GLY A 359 8.73 -21.30 16.06
CA GLY A 359 8.29 -20.67 14.79
C GLY A 359 9.02 -19.35 14.50
N GLY A 360 10.06 -19.37 13.66
CA GLY A 360 11.05 -18.28 13.51
C GLY A 360 10.60 -16.99 12.81
N GLY A 361 9.40 -16.93 12.24
CA GLY A 361 8.99 -15.87 11.30
C GLY A 361 9.09 -14.42 11.80
N ALA A 362 8.41 -14.09 12.91
CA ALA A 362 8.38 -12.71 13.42
C ALA A 362 9.65 -12.34 14.21
N ASN A 363 10.29 -13.32 14.85
CA ASN A 363 11.45 -13.10 15.70
C ASN A 363 12.74 -12.89 14.88
N GLU A 364 12.85 -13.53 13.71
CA GLU A 364 13.97 -13.32 12.77
C GLU A 364 13.91 -11.93 12.09
N LEU A 365 12.70 -11.42 11.80
CA LEU A 365 12.49 -10.08 11.22
C LEU A 365 12.69 -8.92 12.21
N ARG A 366 13.34 -9.17 13.36
CA ARG A 366 13.70 -8.13 14.33
C ARG A 366 15.05 -7.48 14.05
N GLN A 367 15.93 -8.15 13.30
CA GLN A 367 17.28 -7.68 13.02
C GLN A 367 17.39 -7.17 11.58
N ALA A 368 18.25 -6.17 11.35
CA ALA A 368 18.60 -5.75 10.00
C ALA A 368 19.24 -6.89 9.21
N GLY A 369 18.94 -6.93 7.91
CA GLY A 369 19.33 -8.01 7.01
C GLY A 369 18.34 -8.17 5.88
N ALA A 370 18.58 -9.19 5.05
CA ALA A 370 17.65 -9.59 4.00
C ALA A 370 17.12 -11.01 4.25
N TYR A 371 15.84 -11.20 3.96
CA TYR A 371 15.09 -12.40 4.30
C TYR A 371 14.19 -12.81 3.13
N VAL A 372 13.96 -14.10 2.98
CA VAL A 372 12.90 -14.65 2.14
C VAL A 372 11.76 -15.07 3.05
N PHE A 373 10.55 -14.58 2.75
CA PHE A 373 9.35 -14.92 3.52
C PHE A 373 8.47 -15.87 2.72
N ASN A 374 8.09 -17.00 3.33
CA ASN A 374 7.27 -18.01 2.69
C ASN A 374 5.81 -17.96 3.14
N ALA A 375 4.94 -18.63 2.39
CA ALA A 375 3.51 -18.69 2.69
C ALA A 375 3.16 -19.40 4.01
N ALA A 376 4.10 -20.16 4.59
CA ALA A 376 3.94 -20.79 5.90
C ALA A 376 4.25 -19.84 7.08
N GLY A 377 4.64 -18.59 6.80
CA GLY A 377 4.97 -17.60 7.81
C GLY A 377 6.39 -17.71 8.36
N ALA A 378 7.26 -18.50 7.71
CA ALA A 378 8.67 -18.51 8.04
C ALA A 378 9.39 -17.41 7.25
N ALA A 379 10.14 -16.59 7.98
CA ALA A 379 11.22 -15.79 7.44
C ALA A 379 12.49 -16.64 7.52
N ILE A 380 13.30 -16.62 6.46
CA ILE A 380 14.59 -17.29 6.42
C ILE A 380 15.60 -16.26 5.94
N ALA A 381 16.69 -16.05 6.67
CA ALA A 381 17.77 -15.18 6.21
C ALA A 381 18.26 -15.64 4.82
N SER A 382 18.37 -14.70 3.87
CA SER A 382 18.82 -15.00 2.51
C SER A 382 20.24 -15.62 2.56
N PRO A 383 20.48 -16.78 1.92
CA PRO A 383 21.73 -17.50 2.05
C PRO A 383 22.89 -16.73 1.42
N PHE A 384 24.05 -16.73 2.09
CA PHE A 384 25.31 -16.36 1.48
C PHE A 384 25.61 -17.33 0.32
N THR A 385 25.73 -16.84 -0.91
CA THR A 385 26.63 -17.49 -1.88
C THR A 385 28.07 -17.18 -1.45
N LEU A 386 28.55 -17.90 -0.43
CA LEU A 386 29.98 -18.08 -0.17
C LEU A 386 30.55 -18.94 -1.31
N VAL A 387 30.78 -18.34 -2.47
CA VAL A 387 31.59 -18.93 -3.53
C VAL A 387 32.69 -17.93 -3.86
N GLY A 388 33.92 -18.23 -3.40
CA GLY A 388 35.11 -17.50 -3.84
C GLY A 388 36.25 -17.30 -2.84
N GLY A 389 36.19 -17.84 -1.62
CA GLY A 389 37.29 -17.81 -0.64
C GLY A 389 38.16 -19.06 -0.58
N ALA A 390 38.07 -19.96 -1.58
CA ALA A 390 38.72 -21.27 -1.57
C ALA A 390 39.65 -21.52 -2.78
N LEU A 391 40.28 -20.47 -3.30
CA LEU A 391 41.44 -20.58 -4.21
C LEU A 391 42.58 -19.66 -3.73
N ALA A 392 42.97 -19.85 -2.47
CA ALA A 392 44.27 -19.44 -1.96
C ALA A 392 44.79 -20.59 -1.11
N GLY A 393 45.32 -21.62 -1.77
CA GLY A 393 45.73 -22.83 -1.08
C GLY A 393 46.09 -24.00 -1.97
N ARG A 394 46.91 -23.77 -3.01
CA ARG A 394 48.04 -24.63 -3.39
C ARG A 394 48.87 -23.99 -4.49
#